data_AF-A0A2V2U7K5-F1
#
_entry.id   AF-A0A2V2U7K5-F1
#
_cell.length_a   1.000
_cell.length_b   1.000
_cell.length_c   1.000
_cell.angle_alpha   90.00
_cell.angle_beta   90.00
_cell.angle_gamma   90.00
#
_symmetry.space_group_name_H-M   'P 1'
#
loop_
_entity.id
_entity.type
_entity.pdbx_description
1 polymer ?
#
loop_
_entity_poly.entity_id
_entity_poly.type
_entity_poly.pdbx_seq_one_letter_code
_entity_poly.pdbx_strand_id
1 'polypeptide(L)'
;MNVEKFECDDKYEAEKLAGFLATQKDNGTFLHGIAAIVQNEVVIILKDKSSHSIILKDRDTAVRLKSFIEDVLVQRKRISASNFDDHVTEITIR
;
A
#
# COMPACT_ATOMS: atom_id res chain seq x y z
N MET A 1 8.34 9.18 14.52
CA MET A 1 8.08 8.24 13.41
C MET A 1 6.62 7.88 13.48
N ASN A 2 5.88 8.06 12.38
CA ASN A 2 4.45 7.73 12.33
C ASN A 2 4.28 6.38 11.65
N VAL A 3 3.35 5.58 12.14
CA VAL A 3 3.00 4.28 11.57
C VAL A 3 1.55 4.35 11.06
N GLU A 4 1.35 4.08 9.78
CA GLU A 4 0.03 3.84 9.21
C GLU A 4 -0.23 2.33 9.21
N LYS A 5 -1.41 1.92 9.64
CA LYS A 5 -1.84 0.52 9.59
C LYS A 5 -2.98 0.33 8.60
N PHE A 6 -3.02 -0.77 7.87
CA PHE A 6 -4.11 -1.11 6.96
C PHE A 6 -4.57 -2.55 7.21
N GLU A 7 -5.82 -2.71 7.67
CA GLU A 7 -6.44 -4.03 7.82
C GLU A 7 -6.84 -4.55 6.43
N CYS A 8 -6.30 -5.70 6.07
CA CYS A 8 -6.55 -6.41 4.83
C CYS A 8 -7.61 -7.51 5.04
N ASP A 9 -8.13 -8.07 3.94
CA ASP A 9 -9.11 -9.16 4.02
C ASP A 9 -8.53 -10.41 4.70
N ASP A 10 -7.27 -10.70 4.40
CA ASP A 10 -6.51 -11.77 5.04
C ASP A 10 -5.02 -11.44 5.15
N LYS A 11 -4.27 -12.38 5.71
CA LYS A 11 -2.81 -12.30 5.86
C LYS A 11 -2.08 -12.21 4.51
N TYR A 12 -2.58 -12.89 3.48
CA TYR A 12 -1.94 -12.90 2.16
C TYR A 12 -2.03 -11.51 1.50
N GLU A 13 -3.19 -10.86 1.62
CA GLU A 13 -3.41 -9.50 1.16
C GLU A 13 -2.51 -8.50 1.91
N ALA A 14 -2.34 -8.68 3.23
CA ALA A 14 -1.44 -7.85 4.05
C ALA A 14 0.04 -8.01 3.67
N GLU A 15 0.49 -9.25 3.45
CA GLU A 15 1.85 -9.54 3.00
C GLU A 15 2.12 -8.96 1.61
N LYS A 16 1.16 -9.13 0.69
CA LYS A 16 1.22 -8.60 -0.68
C LYS A 16 1.34 -7.07 -0.67
N LEU A 17 0.50 -6.38 0.10
CA LEU A 17 0.57 -4.92 0.23
C LEU A 17 1.91 -4.47 0.83
N ALA A 18 2.40 -5.17 1.86
CA ALA A 18 3.68 -4.87 2.47
C ALA A 18 4.83 -4.96 1.45
N GLY A 19 4.82 -6.00 0.60
CA GLY A 19 5.80 -6.19 -0.48
C GLY A 19 5.76 -5.07 -1.52
N PHE A 20 4.58 -4.61 -1.94
CA PHE A 20 4.46 -3.52 -2.92
C PHE A 20 4.93 -2.15 -2.39
N LEU A 21 4.79 -1.93 -1.08
CA LEU A 21 5.19 -0.70 -0.42
C LEU A 21 6.61 -0.75 0.18
N ALA A 22 7.31 -1.88 0.03
CA ALA A 22 8.70 -2.01 0.47
C ALA A 22 9.61 -0.98 -0.22
N THR A 23 10.57 -0.45 0.55
CA THR A 23 11.57 0.47 0.03
C THR A 23 12.57 -0.26 -0.87
N GLN A 24 12.82 0.32 -2.03
CA GLN A 24 13.85 -0.12 -2.97
C GLN A 24 15.22 0.44 -2.54
N LYS A 25 16.31 -0.04 -3.17
CA LYS A 25 17.69 0.44 -2.90
C LYS A 25 17.89 1.95 -3.10
N ASP A 26 17.04 2.60 -3.89
CA ASP A 26 17.03 4.04 -4.14
C ASP A 26 16.17 4.83 -3.12
N ASN A 27 15.69 4.16 -2.06
CA ASN A 27 14.76 4.70 -1.07
C ASN A 27 13.43 5.22 -1.66
N GLY A 28 13.02 4.70 -2.83
CA GLY A 28 11.69 4.87 -3.42
C GLY A 28 10.83 3.61 -3.32
N THR A 29 9.59 3.67 -3.81
CA THR A 29 8.73 2.49 -3.96
C THR A 29 8.76 1.99 -5.42
N PHE A 30 8.38 0.73 -5.64
CA PHE A 30 8.19 0.18 -7.00
C PHE A 30 6.81 0.51 -7.58
N LEU A 31 6.01 1.28 -6.84
CA LEU A 31 4.67 1.71 -7.19
C LEU A 31 4.73 2.77 -8.31
N HIS A 32 3.83 2.64 -9.29
CA HIS A 32 3.61 3.65 -10.33
C HIS A 32 2.33 4.44 -10.08
N GLY A 33 1.25 3.78 -9.65
CA GLY A 33 -0.05 4.43 -9.50
C GLY A 33 -1.15 3.52 -8.99
N ILE A 34 -2.38 4.05 -9.00
CA ILE A 34 -3.62 3.31 -8.75
C ILE A 34 -4.43 3.30 -10.04
N ALA A 35 -4.90 2.13 -10.45
CA ALA A 35 -5.77 1.96 -11.60
C ALA A 35 -7.24 2.17 -11.24
N ALA A 36 -7.70 1.60 -10.12
CA ALA A 36 -9.10 1.62 -9.72
C ALA A 36 -9.29 1.35 -8.22
N ILE A 37 -10.48 1.70 -7.73
CA ILE A 37 -11.02 1.21 -6.44
C ILE A 37 -12.39 0.61 -6.73
N VAL A 38 -12.60 -0.62 -6.29
CA VAL A 38 -13.87 -1.33 -6.42
C VAL A 38 -14.25 -1.88 -5.05
N GLN A 39 -15.25 -1.28 -4.40
CA GLN A 39 -15.63 -1.62 -3.02
C GLN A 39 -14.42 -1.51 -2.05
N ASN A 40 -13.98 -2.62 -1.45
CA ASN A 40 -12.83 -2.74 -0.56
C ASN A 40 -11.54 -3.15 -1.30
N GLU A 41 -11.55 -3.24 -2.62
CA GLU A 41 -10.39 -3.59 -3.45
C GLU A 41 -9.70 -2.33 -4.01
N VAL A 42 -8.38 -2.32 -3.94
CA VAL A 42 -7.52 -1.31 -4.60
C VAL A 42 -6.68 -2.00 -5.67
N VAL A 43 -6.79 -1.55 -6.92
CA VAL A 43 -5.93 -2.03 -8.01
C VAL A 43 -4.77 -1.07 -8.19
N ILE A 44 -3.55 -1.55 -7.97
CA ILE A 44 -2.31 -0.78 -8.12
C ILE A 44 -1.61 -1.12 -9.43
N ILE A 45 -0.79 -0.18 -9.91
CA ILE A 45 0.10 -0.35 -11.06
C ILE A 45 1.53 -0.23 -10.56
N LEU A 46 2.38 -1.19 -10.94
CA LEU A 46 3.81 -1.16 -10.66
C LEU A 46 4.60 -0.55 -11.83
N LYS A 47 5.88 -0.21 -11.62
CA LYS A 47 6.73 0.40 -12.65
C LYS A 47 6.95 -0.49 -13.88
N ASP A 48 6.79 -1.81 -13.75
CA ASP A 48 6.83 -2.76 -14.87
C ASP A 48 5.51 -2.86 -15.66
N LYS A 49 4.52 -2.03 -15.31
CA LYS A 49 3.17 -1.98 -15.88
C LYS A 49 2.26 -3.17 -15.53
N SER A 50 2.71 -4.09 -14.68
CA SER A 50 1.81 -5.08 -14.11
C SER A 50 0.79 -4.42 -13.18
N SER A 51 -0.40 -5.00 -13.12
CA SER A 51 -1.49 -4.54 -12.25
C SER A 51 -1.83 -5.64 -11.27
N HIS A 52 -2.01 -5.26 -10.01
CA HIS A 52 -2.33 -6.19 -8.92
C HIS A 52 -3.43 -5.59 -8.07
N SER A 53 -4.36 -6.43 -7.64
CA SER A 53 -5.39 -6.05 -6.68
C SER A 53 -4.90 -6.30 -5.26
N ILE A 54 -5.37 -5.47 -4.32
CA ILE A 54 -5.31 -5.72 -2.88
C ILE A 54 -6.71 -5.61 -2.32
N ILE A 55 -7.19 -6.64 -1.62
CA ILE A 55 -8.50 -6.65 -0.96
C ILE A 55 -8.32 -6.25 0.51
N LEU A 56 -9.01 -5.19 0.92
CA LEU A 56 -8.96 -4.66 2.28
C LEU A 56 -10.17 -5.07 3.09
N LYS A 57 -10.12 -4.89 4.42
CA LYS A 57 -11.23 -5.22 5.32
C LYS A 57 -12.54 -4.55 4.90
N ASP A 58 -12.48 -3.29 4.50
CA ASP A 58 -13.63 -2.49 4.11
C ASP A 58 -13.26 -1.38 3.12
N ARG A 59 -14.32 -0.75 2.59
CA ARG A 59 -14.20 0.34 1.62
C ARG A 59 -13.49 1.57 2.21
N ASP A 60 -13.68 1.87 3.49
CA ASP A 60 -13.08 3.04 4.12
C ASP A 60 -11.56 2.88 4.22
N THR A 61 -11.11 1.67 4.54
CA THR A 61 -9.69 1.29 4.50
C THR A 61 -9.13 1.39 3.10
N ALA A 62 -9.88 0.97 2.07
CA ALA A 62 -9.47 1.09 0.66
C ALA A 62 -9.30 2.54 0.20
N VAL A 63 -10.24 3.41 0.57
CA VAL A 63 -10.16 4.86 0.29
C VAL A 63 -8.97 5.50 1.02
N ARG A 64 -8.73 5.12 2.27
CA ARG A 64 -7.58 5.61 3.03
C ARG A 64 -6.25 5.13 2.43
N LEU A 65 -6.17 3.88 1.98
CA LEU A 65 -4.98 3.36 1.30
C LEU A 65 -4.71 4.12 0.01
N LYS A 66 -5.74 4.41 -0.78
CA LYS A 66 -5.62 5.22 -1.99
C LYS A 66 -5.04 6.60 -1.70
N SER A 67 -5.61 7.32 -0.74
CA SER A 67 -5.10 8.64 -0.36
C SER A 67 -3.65 8.58 0.13
N PHE A 68 -3.30 7.55 0.89
CA PHE A 68 -1.93 7.33 1.37
C PHE A 68 -0.96 7.11 0.21
N ILE A 69 -1.30 6.24 -0.74
CA ILE A 69 -0.50 5.97 -1.93
C ILE A 69 -0.33 7.26 -2.77
N GLU A 70 -1.40 8.03 -2.98
CA GLU A 70 -1.32 9.29 -3.71
C GLU A 70 -0.33 10.26 -3.05
N ASP A 71 -0.38 10.40 -1.71
CA ASP A 71 0.58 11.20 -0.95
C ASP A 71 2.03 10.70 -1.10
N VAL A 72 2.24 9.38 -1.16
CA VAL A 72 3.57 8.80 -1.40
C VAL A 72 4.07 9.11 -2.81
N LEU A 73 3.21 8.98 -3.82
CA LEU A 73 3.57 9.25 -5.22
C LEU A 73 3.90 10.72 -5.47
N VAL A 74 3.20 11.65 -4.81
CA VAL A 74 3.51 13.10 -4.87
C VAL A 74 4.55 13.54 -3.84
N GLN A 75 5.24 12.59 -3.19
CA GLN A 75 6.32 12.83 -2.22
C GLN A 75 5.93 13.65 -0.98
N ARG A 76 4.63 13.69 -0.62
CA ARG A 76 4.14 14.28 0.64
C ARG A 76 4.41 13.37 1.84
N LYS A 77 4.39 12.06 1.63
CA LYS A 77 4.77 11.04 2.60
C LYS A 77 5.94 10.22 2.06
N ARG A 78 6.84 9.80 2.94
CA ARG A 78 7.96 8.93 2.55
C ARG A 78 8.03 7.67 3.41
N ILE A 79 7.92 6.53 2.74
CA ILE A 79 8.01 5.21 3.39
C ILE A 79 9.47 4.95 3.79
N SER A 80 9.67 4.50 5.02
CA SER A 80 10.97 4.06 5.55
C SER A 80 11.02 2.57 5.82
N ALA A 81 9.88 1.96 6.15
CA ALA A 81 9.75 0.52 6.34
C ALA A 81 8.32 0.08 6.04
N SER A 82 8.17 -1.18 5.64
CA SER A 82 6.90 -1.85 5.36
C SER A 82 6.98 -3.25 5.95
N ASN A 83 6.04 -3.61 6.82
CA ASN A 83 5.91 -4.91 7.46
C ASN A 83 4.44 -5.33 7.47
N PHE A 84 4.18 -6.54 7.94
CA PHE A 84 2.83 -7.01 8.20
C PHE A 84 2.80 -7.88 9.46
N ASP A 85 1.66 -7.88 10.13
CA ASP A 85 1.33 -8.77 11.24
C ASP A 85 -0.10 -9.28 11.03
N ASP A 86 -0.23 -10.60 10.89
CA ASP A 86 -1.48 -11.25 10.48
C ASP A 86 -2.12 -10.55 9.26
N HIS A 87 -3.38 -10.11 9.35
CA HIS A 87 -4.11 -9.41 8.30
C HIS A 87 -3.88 -7.88 8.29
N VAL A 88 -2.81 -7.38 8.93
CA VAL A 88 -2.54 -5.94 9.02
C VAL A 88 -1.19 -5.59 8.40
N THR A 89 -1.18 -4.67 7.43
CA THR A 89 0.06 -4.05 6.92
C THR A 89 0.42 -2.85 7.78
N GLU A 90 1.69 -2.74 8.17
CA GLU A 90 2.25 -1.62 8.93
C GLU A 90 3.30 -0.87 8.10
N ILE A 91 3.06 0.42 7.87
CA ILE A 91 3.94 1.29 7.09
C ILE A 91 4.53 2.37 7.99
N THR A 92 5.85 2.36 8.15
CA THR A 92 6.58 3.41 8.87
C THR A 92 6.94 4.54 7.92
N ILE A 93 6.60 5.77 8.33
CA ILE A 93 6.84 7.00 7.57
C ILE A 93 7.90 7.85 8.28
N ARG A 94 8.72 8.53 7.48
CA ARG A 94 9.72 9.51 7.91
C ARG A 94 9.47 10.89 7.35
#